data_AF-A0A956UA02-F1
#
_entry.id   AF-A0A956UA02-F1
#
_cell.length_a   1.000
_cell.length_b   1.000
_cell.length_c   1.000
_cell.angle_alpha   90.00
_cell.angle_beta   90.00
_cell.angle_gamma   90.00
#
_symmetry.space_group_name_H-M   'P 1'
#
loop_
_entity.id
_entity.type
_entity.pdbx_description
1 polymer ?
#
loop_
_entity_poly.entity_id
_entity_poly.type
_entity_poly.pdbx_seq_one_letter_code
_entity_poly.pdbx_strand_id
1 'polypeptide(L)'
;MQTKSEADQVLLSLWEGSGLVSKDDLADYKCISKDLQISVTQAIKSSGLVTDFGLALSNEAQCQVLAQEITPDLAIRALRIAVQGRMSFPAAVDQARKLHQKTQVVVSATNLLTELMLESGMLTKDALGPLLVLSHESSVMIGQVMTLNKVISSENLLSVLNAILMIREEAISKETAIKGLKHAYRQDISLEQALFELGLFVHPDSKTTRIGELFVMADLMSKAALAECLEIELFKEKQFGQILLERGLATTEQLHCAVSLLSSISNEELLPYQAAVALREVVQEDKNIYACLAELKASQENSDSRLGDLLVDSGMCQKDNIESALSNQSNSAVKVGSLLLKSKILSEAMLYKALRLQTALRLGYVSRTNAVKLLKECFESDSSLESLSEHSSIYIPSRMQWTWV
;
A
#
# COMPACT_ATOMS: atom_id res chain seq x y z
N MET A 1 2.41 -40.43 -7.92
CA MET A 1 3.36 -39.32 -7.64
C MET A 1 2.85 -37.98 -8.13
N GLN A 2 2.21 -37.88 -9.31
CA GLN A 2 1.62 -36.62 -9.83
C GLN A 2 0.55 -36.00 -8.91
N THR A 3 -0.37 -36.80 -8.36
CA THR A 3 -1.47 -36.30 -7.49
C THR A 3 -1.02 -35.70 -6.16
N LYS A 4 0.09 -36.19 -5.57
CA LYS A 4 0.68 -35.58 -4.35
C LYS A 4 1.35 -34.24 -4.65
N SER A 5 2.00 -34.12 -5.81
CA SER A 5 2.66 -32.88 -6.22
C SER A 5 1.65 -31.77 -6.55
N GLU A 6 0.52 -32.11 -7.18
CA GLU A 6 -0.56 -31.15 -7.46
C GLU A 6 -1.25 -30.69 -6.17
N ALA A 7 -1.54 -31.62 -5.25
CA ALA A 7 -2.10 -31.28 -3.95
C ALA A 7 -1.17 -30.31 -3.18
N ASP A 8 0.13 -30.61 -3.12
CA ASP A 8 1.10 -29.74 -2.45
C ASP A 8 1.20 -28.36 -3.10
N GLN A 9 1.14 -28.26 -4.44
CA GLN A 9 1.13 -26.97 -5.14
C GLN A 9 -0.13 -26.15 -4.85
N VAL A 10 -1.31 -26.78 -4.85
CA VAL A 10 -2.57 -26.12 -4.51
C VAL A 10 -2.52 -25.58 -3.08
N LEU A 11 -2.02 -26.37 -2.12
CA LEU A 11 -1.92 -25.93 -0.72
C LEU A 11 -0.96 -24.75 -0.53
N LEU A 12 0.18 -24.76 -1.20
CA LEU A 12 1.13 -23.64 -1.18
C LEU A 12 0.51 -22.37 -1.76
N SER A 13 -0.22 -22.49 -2.88
CA SER A 13 -0.95 -21.35 -3.48
C SER A 13 -2.06 -20.81 -2.57
N LEU A 14 -2.73 -21.69 -1.82
CA LEU A 14 -3.77 -21.32 -0.84
C LEU A 14 -3.16 -20.58 0.35
N TRP A 15 -2.01 -21.02 0.86
CA TRP A 15 -1.33 -20.38 1.99
C TRP A 15 -0.74 -19.01 1.62
N GLU A 16 -0.09 -18.92 0.46
CA GLU A 16 0.41 -17.64 -0.07
C GLU A 16 -0.75 -16.67 -0.34
N GLY A 17 -1.80 -17.15 -1.01
CA GLY A 17 -2.96 -16.33 -1.37
C GLY A 17 -3.77 -15.89 -0.16
N SER A 18 -3.92 -16.73 0.86
CA SER A 18 -4.68 -16.38 2.07
C SER A 18 -3.93 -15.46 3.03
N GLY A 19 -2.60 -15.38 2.90
CA GLY A 19 -1.73 -14.62 3.81
C GLY A 19 -1.36 -15.39 5.08
N LEU A 20 -1.60 -16.70 5.12
CA LEU A 20 -1.19 -17.57 6.25
C LEU A 20 0.33 -17.78 6.31
N VAL A 21 1.01 -17.67 5.17
CA VAL A 21 2.47 -17.78 5.07
C VAL A 21 2.96 -16.65 4.17
N SER A 22 3.96 -15.89 4.61
CA SER A 22 4.52 -14.81 3.82
C SER A 22 5.36 -15.33 2.65
N LYS A 23 5.64 -14.48 1.65
CA LYS A 23 6.49 -14.85 0.50
C LYS A 23 7.93 -15.13 0.92
N ASP A 24 8.41 -14.44 1.95
CA ASP A 24 9.77 -14.58 2.49
C ASP A 24 9.90 -15.88 3.27
N ASP A 25 8.92 -16.19 4.13
CA ASP A 25 8.85 -17.48 4.83
C ASP A 25 8.82 -18.64 3.82
N LEU A 26 8.03 -18.51 2.75
CA LEU A 26 7.98 -19.53 1.69
C LEU A 26 9.32 -19.75 0.98
N ALA A 27 10.14 -18.70 0.84
CA ALA A 27 11.49 -18.82 0.28
C ALA A 27 12.42 -19.55 1.25
N ASP A 28 12.35 -19.21 2.55
CA ASP A 28 13.15 -19.84 3.60
C ASP A 28 12.79 -21.31 3.77
N TYR A 29 11.50 -21.65 3.79
CA TYR A 29 11.05 -23.04 3.89
C TYR A 29 11.33 -23.87 2.63
N LYS A 30 11.50 -23.25 1.46
CA LYS A 30 12.02 -23.94 0.26
C LYS A 30 13.50 -24.30 0.41
N CYS A 31 14.29 -23.48 1.10
CA CYS A 31 15.68 -23.81 1.43
C CYS A 31 15.73 -24.93 2.48
N ILE A 32 14.98 -24.79 3.58
CA ILE A 32 14.90 -25.78 4.67
C ILE A 32 14.40 -27.14 4.16
N SER A 33 13.43 -27.14 3.24
CA SER A 33 12.91 -28.36 2.59
C SER A 33 13.98 -29.11 1.79
N LYS A 34 14.89 -28.40 1.11
CA LYS A 34 16.00 -29.01 0.37
C LYS A 34 17.03 -29.65 1.31
N ASP A 35 17.32 -28.98 2.42
CA ASP A 35 18.30 -29.45 3.41
C ASP A 35 17.80 -30.68 4.18
N LEU A 36 16.51 -30.72 4.51
CA LEU A 36 15.88 -31.80 5.27
C LEU A 36 15.29 -32.92 4.41
N GLN A 37 15.29 -32.79 3.08
CA GLN A 37 14.65 -33.71 2.12
C GLN A 37 13.18 -34.05 2.43
N ILE A 38 12.44 -33.08 2.98
CA ILE A 38 10.99 -33.17 3.23
C ILE A 38 10.24 -32.25 2.28
N SER A 39 8.93 -32.47 2.06
CA SER A 39 8.15 -31.54 1.22
C SER A 39 8.04 -30.17 1.89
N VAL A 40 7.97 -29.09 1.09
CA VAL A 40 7.79 -27.72 1.59
C VAL A 40 6.54 -27.62 2.48
N THR A 41 5.47 -28.31 2.12
CA THR A 41 4.24 -28.39 2.90
C THR A 41 4.42 -29.09 4.25
N GLN A 42 5.29 -30.10 4.33
CA GLN A 42 5.64 -30.77 5.59
C GLN A 42 6.55 -29.90 6.46
N ALA A 43 7.51 -29.21 5.86
CA ALA A 43 8.40 -28.28 6.57
C ALA A 43 7.59 -27.18 7.27
N ILE A 44 6.64 -26.56 6.57
CA ILE A 44 5.75 -25.52 7.11
C ILE A 44 4.80 -26.08 8.18
N LYS A 45 4.27 -27.31 8.00
CA LYS A 45 3.45 -27.97 9.04
C LYS A 45 4.25 -28.24 10.30
N SER A 46 5.53 -28.61 10.17
CA SER A 46 6.40 -28.94 11.30
C SER A 46 6.94 -27.71 12.04
N SER A 47 6.96 -26.54 11.41
CA SER A 47 7.47 -25.31 12.02
C SER A 47 6.48 -24.59 12.93
N GLY A 48 5.19 -24.93 12.84
CA GLY A 48 4.13 -24.30 13.63
C GLY A 48 3.74 -22.89 13.17
N LEU A 49 4.20 -22.44 11.99
CA LEU A 49 3.82 -21.12 11.43
C LEU A 49 2.32 -21.00 11.19
N VAL A 50 1.69 -22.07 10.72
CA VAL A 50 0.25 -22.14 10.51
C VAL A 50 -0.36 -22.81 11.74
N THR A 51 -1.28 -22.13 12.42
CA THR A 51 -2.00 -22.69 13.57
C THR A 51 -2.74 -23.97 13.21
N ASP A 52 -2.94 -24.87 14.18
CA ASP A 52 -3.68 -26.13 13.98
C ASP A 52 -5.08 -25.89 13.38
N PHE A 53 -5.72 -24.79 13.77
CA PHE A 53 -6.98 -24.33 13.20
C PHE A 53 -6.84 -23.94 11.72
N GLY A 54 -5.81 -23.16 11.37
CA GLY A 54 -5.50 -22.80 9.98
C GLY A 54 -5.15 -24.02 9.13
N LEU A 55 -4.43 -25.00 9.69
CA LEU A 55 -4.09 -26.25 9.01
C LEU A 55 -5.34 -27.11 8.72
N ALA A 56 -6.27 -27.20 9.67
CA ALA A 56 -7.52 -27.93 9.47
C ALA A 56 -8.35 -27.31 8.33
N LEU A 57 -8.54 -25.99 8.35
CA LEU A 57 -9.24 -25.25 7.30
C LEU A 57 -8.54 -25.37 5.95
N SER A 58 -7.21 -25.34 5.93
CA SER A 58 -6.42 -25.45 4.69
C SER A 58 -6.55 -26.81 4.03
N ASN A 59 -6.58 -27.89 4.83
CA ASN A 59 -6.80 -29.22 4.29
C ASN A 59 -8.24 -29.37 3.75
N GLU A 60 -9.24 -28.78 4.42
CA GLU A 60 -10.63 -28.78 3.96
C GLU A 60 -10.78 -28.00 2.63
N ALA A 61 -10.16 -26.81 2.54
CA ALA A 61 -10.11 -26.01 1.33
C ALA A 61 -9.40 -26.74 0.17
N GLN A 62 -8.26 -27.38 0.45
CA GLN A 62 -7.50 -28.16 -0.53
C GLN A 62 -8.35 -29.32 -1.10
N CYS A 63 -9.07 -30.05 -0.24
CA CYS A 63 -9.97 -31.12 -0.66
C CYS A 63 -11.06 -30.60 -1.60
N GLN A 64 -11.72 -29.49 -1.27
CA GLN A 64 -12.80 -28.93 -2.10
C GLN A 64 -12.31 -28.34 -3.43
N VAL A 65 -11.09 -27.79 -3.48
CA VAL A 65 -10.46 -27.32 -4.73
C VAL A 65 -10.04 -28.49 -5.62
N LEU A 66 -9.44 -29.54 -5.05
CA LEU A 66 -9.09 -30.75 -5.80
C LEU A 66 -10.32 -31.49 -6.32
N ALA A 67 -11.43 -31.45 -5.58
CA ALA A 67 -12.72 -31.97 -6.00
C ALA A 67 -13.43 -31.11 -7.07
N GLN A 68 -12.85 -29.96 -7.47
CA GLN A 68 -13.41 -28.99 -8.42
C GLN A 68 -14.77 -28.39 -8.00
N GLU A 69 -15.15 -28.50 -6.72
CA GLU A 69 -16.41 -27.92 -6.22
C GLU A 69 -16.31 -26.40 -6.06
N ILE A 70 -15.09 -25.89 -5.85
CA ILE A 70 -14.79 -24.48 -5.57
C ILE A 70 -13.54 -24.05 -6.34
N THR A 71 -13.58 -22.85 -6.94
CA THR A 71 -12.41 -22.22 -7.59
C THR A 71 -11.33 -21.86 -6.56
N PRO A 72 -10.03 -21.94 -6.89
CA PRO A 72 -8.94 -21.63 -5.96
C PRO A 72 -9.06 -20.23 -5.35
N ASP A 73 -9.49 -19.21 -6.10
CA ASP A 73 -9.72 -17.85 -5.56
C ASP A 73 -10.82 -17.77 -4.52
N LEU A 74 -11.90 -18.54 -4.69
CA LEU A 74 -12.98 -18.61 -3.72
C LEU A 74 -12.52 -19.34 -2.45
N ALA A 75 -11.69 -20.36 -2.60
CA ALA A 75 -11.07 -21.07 -1.48
C ALA A 75 -10.10 -20.17 -0.71
N ILE A 76 -9.23 -19.39 -1.38
CA ILE A 76 -8.33 -18.40 -0.75
C ILE A 76 -9.13 -17.40 0.09
N ARG A 77 -10.20 -16.83 -0.47
CA ARG A 77 -11.06 -15.86 0.24
C ARG A 77 -11.78 -16.49 1.42
N ALA A 78 -12.40 -17.66 1.21
CA ALA A 78 -13.09 -18.39 2.27
C ALA A 78 -12.12 -18.75 3.41
N LEU A 79 -10.89 -19.14 3.08
CA LEU A 79 -9.85 -19.44 4.07
C LEU A 79 -9.50 -18.20 4.89
N ARG A 80 -9.30 -17.06 4.25
CA ARG A 80 -8.98 -15.79 4.93
C ARG A 80 -10.12 -15.36 5.85
N ILE A 81 -11.36 -15.41 5.37
CA ILE A 81 -12.57 -15.12 6.16
C ILE A 81 -12.71 -16.10 7.34
N ALA A 82 -12.46 -17.38 7.11
CA ALA A 82 -12.56 -18.42 8.14
C ALA A 82 -11.51 -18.23 9.25
N VAL A 83 -10.27 -17.89 8.87
CA VAL A 83 -9.16 -17.66 9.81
C VAL A 83 -9.38 -16.36 10.61
N GLN A 84 -9.76 -15.26 9.96
CA GLN A 84 -10.00 -13.98 10.63
C GLN A 84 -11.26 -14.00 11.50
N GLY A 85 -12.34 -14.62 11.03
CA GLY A 85 -13.62 -14.69 11.74
C GLY A 85 -13.78 -15.91 12.66
N ARG A 86 -12.75 -16.76 12.81
CA ARG A 86 -12.78 -18.03 13.56
C ARG A 86 -14.04 -18.86 13.32
N MET A 87 -14.42 -19.04 12.06
CA MET A 87 -15.63 -19.76 11.66
C MET A 87 -15.32 -21.02 10.85
N SER A 88 -16.32 -21.87 10.64
CA SER A 88 -16.17 -23.09 9.84
C SER A 88 -16.00 -22.77 8.36
N PHE A 89 -15.22 -23.58 7.65
CA PHE A 89 -14.96 -23.39 6.22
C PHE A 89 -16.26 -23.33 5.37
N PRO A 90 -17.27 -24.20 5.59
CA PRO A 90 -18.51 -24.13 4.82
C PRO A 90 -19.28 -22.82 5.02
N ALA A 91 -19.31 -22.29 6.25
CA ALA A 91 -19.94 -21.00 6.53
C ALA A 91 -19.19 -19.84 5.86
N ALA A 92 -17.86 -19.90 5.85
CA ALA A 92 -17.02 -18.91 5.16
C ALA A 92 -17.19 -18.98 3.63
N VAL A 93 -17.39 -20.17 3.05
CA VAL A 93 -17.70 -20.36 1.62
C VAL A 93 -19.05 -19.73 1.28
N ASP A 94 -20.08 -19.95 2.09
CA ASP A 94 -21.40 -19.34 1.88
C ASP A 94 -21.37 -17.81 2.00
N GLN A 95 -20.62 -17.29 2.97
CA GLN A 95 -20.39 -15.85 3.11
C GLN A 95 -19.63 -15.29 1.90
N ALA A 96 -18.57 -15.95 1.46
CA ALA A 96 -17.81 -15.57 0.28
C ALA A 96 -18.64 -15.66 -1.01
N ARG A 97 -19.55 -16.63 -1.14
CA ARG A 97 -20.45 -16.79 -2.28
C ARG A 97 -21.52 -15.70 -2.33
N LYS A 98 -22.12 -15.34 -1.19
CA LYS A 98 -23.07 -14.21 -1.08
C LYS A 98 -22.42 -12.88 -1.45
N LEU A 99 -21.15 -12.69 -1.06
CA LEU A 99 -20.34 -11.53 -1.44
C LEU A 99 -19.99 -11.54 -2.94
N HIS A 100 -19.72 -12.72 -3.53
CA HIS A 100 -19.30 -12.87 -4.92
C HIS A 100 -20.42 -12.65 -5.95
N GLN A 101 -21.69 -12.97 -5.64
CA GLN A 101 -22.84 -12.84 -6.56
C GLN A 101 -23.07 -11.40 -7.09
N LYS A 102 -22.46 -10.37 -6.48
CA LYS A 102 -22.51 -8.98 -6.96
C LYS A 102 -21.41 -8.60 -7.97
N THR A 103 -20.64 -9.54 -8.53
CA THR A 103 -19.30 -9.21 -9.08
C THR A 103 -18.99 -9.70 -10.49
N GLN A 104 -19.99 -10.05 -11.30
CA GLN A 104 -19.77 -10.28 -12.74
C GLN A 104 -20.02 -9.00 -13.53
N VAL A 105 -19.04 -8.09 -13.53
CA VAL A 105 -18.93 -7.06 -14.57
C VAL A 105 -17.64 -7.37 -15.33
N VAL A 106 -17.80 -7.81 -16.58
CA VAL A 106 -16.71 -7.99 -17.53
C VAL A 106 -16.25 -6.59 -17.92
N VAL A 107 -15.07 -6.20 -17.46
CA VAL A 107 -14.49 -4.90 -17.81
C VAL A 107 -13.92 -5.01 -19.23
N SER A 108 -14.24 -4.03 -20.08
CA SER A 108 -13.85 -4.01 -21.49
C SER A 108 -12.32 -4.04 -21.66
N ALA A 109 -11.85 -4.68 -22.73
CA ALA A 109 -10.42 -4.92 -22.99
C ALA A 109 -9.58 -3.65 -23.27
N THR A 110 -10.23 -2.50 -23.46
CA THR A 110 -9.60 -1.20 -23.71
C THR A 110 -10.10 -0.18 -22.70
N ASN A 111 -9.31 0.03 -21.65
CA ASN A 111 -9.63 0.96 -20.57
C ASN A 111 -8.69 2.16 -20.58
N LEU A 112 -9.12 3.25 -19.94
CA LEU A 112 -8.29 4.44 -19.74
C LEU A 112 -6.94 4.10 -19.07
N LEU A 113 -6.90 3.05 -18.23
CA LEU A 113 -5.67 2.49 -17.65
C LEU A 113 -4.68 2.06 -18.72
N THR A 114 -5.08 1.15 -19.61
CA THR A 114 -4.22 0.64 -20.68
C THR A 114 -3.80 1.74 -21.66
N GLU A 115 -4.69 2.69 -21.93
CA GLU A 115 -4.41 3.82 -22.82
C GLU A 115 -3.32 4.75 -22.23
N LEU A 116 -3.48 5.18 -20.97
CA LEU A 116 -2.50 6.03 -20.30
C LEU A 116 -1.12 5.36 -20.21
N MET A 117 -1.08 4.04 -19.96
CA MET A 117 0.18 3.29 -19.87
C MET A 117 0.90 3.15 -21.22
N LEU A 118 0.15 2.98 -22.31
CA LEU A 118 0.72 2.97 -23.66
C LEU A 118 1.24 4.36 -24.03
N GLU A 119 0.46 5.42 -23.75
CA GLU A 119 0.85 6.79 -24.09
C GLU A 119 2.00 7.33 -23.23
N SER A 120 2.10 6.88 -21.98
CA SER A 120 3.22 7.19 -21.07
C SER A 120 4.49 6.39 -21.38
N GLY A 121 4.39 5.33 -22.19
CA GLY A 121 5.51 4.44 -22.52
C GLY A 121 5.87 3.44 -21.42
N MET A 122 4.98 3.25 -20.44
CA MET A 122 5.11 2.23 -19.38
C MET A 122 4.79 0.82 -19.91
N LEU A 123 4.04 0.74 -21.02
CA LEU A 123 3.66 -0.52 -21.65
C LEU A 123 3.85 -0.44 -23.17
N THR A 124 4.23 -1.56 -23.79
CA THR A 124 4.27 -1.72 -25.24
C THR A 124 3.03 -2.46 -25.74
N LYS A 125 2.61 -2.17 -26.98
CA LYS A 125 1.43 -2.83 -27.60
C LYS A 125 1.60 -4.35 -27.69
N ASP A 126 2.81 -4.81 -27.94
CA ASP A 126 3.13 -6.24 -28.05
C ASP A 126 2.98 -6.97 -26.71
N ALA A 127 3.29 -6.30 -25.59
CA ALA A 127 3.13 -6.87 -24.26
C ALA A 127 1.67 -6.89 -23.80
N LEU A 128 0.83 -5.97 -24.27
CA LEU A 128 -0.57 -5.86 -23.82
C LEU A 128 -1.45 -7.03 -24.29
N GLY A 129 -1.26 -7.52 -25.52
CA GLY A 129 -2.10 -8.57 -26.11
C GLY A 129 -2.20 -9.85 -25.25
N PRO A 130 -1.07 -10.48 -24.90
CA PRO A 130 -1.07 -11.67 -24.03
C PRO A 130 -1.70 -11.41 -22.66
N LEU A 131 -1.48 -10.23 -22.07
CA LEU A 131 -2.00 -9.89 -20.74
C LEU A 131 -3.53 -9.72 -20.74
N LEU A 132 -4.11 -9.21 -21.84
CA LEU A 132 -5.56 -9.12 -22.00
C LEU A 132 -6.23 -10.48 -22.09
N VAL A 133 -5.60 -11.42 -22.82
CA VAL A 133 -6.08 -12.81 -22.90
C VAL A 133 -6.07 -13.44 -21.50
N LEU A 134 -4.95 -13.31 -20.78
CA LEU A 134 -4.82 -13.82 -19.42
C LEU A 134 -5.83 -13.18 -18.45
N SER A 135 -6.07 -11.88 -18.54
CA SER A 135 -7.08 -11.18 -17.72
C SER A 135 -8.49 -11.69 -18.00
N HIS A 136 -8.83 -11.91 -19.27
CA HIS A 136 -10.14 -12.45 -19.64
C HIS A 136 -10.32 -13.90 -19.16
N GLU A 137 -9.31 -14.75 -19.34
CA GLU A 137 -9.34 -16.16 -18.91
C GLU A 137 -9.41 -16.31 -17.39
N SER A 138 -8.66 -15.49 -16.65
CA SER A 138 -8.59 -15.55 -15.19
C SER A 138 -9.71 -14.77 -14.48
N SER A 139 -10.48 -13.95 -15.20
CA SER A 139 -11.44 -12.99 -14.61
C SER A 139 -10.82 -12.04 -13.57
N VAL A 140 -9.50 -11.82 -13.67
CA VAL A 140 -8.72 -10.91 -12.82
C VAL A 140 -8.56 -9.56 -13.54
N MET A 141 -8.46 -8.48 -12.75
CA MET A 141 -8.26 -7.14 -13.30
C MET A 141 -6.90 -7.01 -14.01
N ILE A 142 -6.84 -6.21 -15.07
CA ILE A 142 -5.68 -6.16 -15.96
C ILE A 142 -4.43 -5.61 -15.26
N GLY A 143 -4.55 -4.61 -14.39
CA GLY A 143 -3.45 -4.05 -13.61
C GLY A 143 -2.85 -5.07 -12.64
N GLN A 144 -3.69 -5.89 -12.01
CA GLN A 144 -3.23 -7.00 -11.19
C GLN A 144 -2.48 -8.06 -12.02
N VAL A 145 -2.99 -8.44 -13.19
CA VAL A 145 -2.29 -9.37 -14.10
C VAL A 145 -0.93 -8.80 -14.53
N MET A 146 -0.85 -7.50 -14.81
CA MET A 146 0.41 -6.83 -15.16
C MET A 146 1.42 -6.86 -14.01
N THR A 147 0.96 -6.65 -12.79
CA THR A 147 1.81 -6.69 -11.58
C THR A 147 2.31 -8.11 -11.31
N LEU A 148 1.43 -9.12 -11.44
CA LEU A 148 1.79 -10.54 -11.25
C LEU A 148 2.81 -11.02 -12.27
N ASN A 149 2.70 -10.56 -13.53
CA ASN A 149 3.66 -10.87 -14.59
C ASN A 149 4.91 -9.98 -14.56
N LYS A 150 5.07 -9.12 -13.53
CA LYS A 150 6.20 -8.19 -13.35
C LYS A 150 6.43 -7.25 -14.53
N VAL A 151 5.37 -6.94 -15.27
CA VAL A 151 5.43 -5.97 -16.39
C VAL A 151 5.52 -4.55 -15.84
N ILE A 152 4.84 -4.31 -14.71
CA ILE A 152 4.84 -3.05 -13.97
C ILE A 152 5.01 -3.30 -12.47
N SER A 153 5.55 -2.33 -11.74
CA SER A 153 5.55 -2.34 -10.27
C SER A 153 4.20 -1.89 -9.72
N SER A 154 3.92 -2.26 -8.46
CA SER A 154 2.69 -1.83 -7.78
C SER A 154 2.62 -0.31 -7.61
N GLU A 155 3.76 0.37 -7.41
CA GLU A 155 3.85 1.84 -7.33
C GLU A 155 3.48 2.52 -8.66
N ASN A 156 3.96 1.96 -9.76
CA ASN A 156 3.64 2.44 -11.09
C ASN A 156 2.16 2.26 -11.41
N LEU A 157 1.57 1.12 -11.00
CA LEU A 157 0.13 0.90 -11.13
C LEU A 157 -0.67 1.90 -10.30
N LEU A 158 -0.30 2.11 -9.03
CA LEU A 158 -0.94 3.12 -8.16
C LEU A 158 -0.87 4.51 -8.76
N SER A 159 0.28 4.90 -9.32
CA SER A 159 0.46 6.20 -9.97
C SER A 159 -0.50 6.38 -11.15
N VAL A 160 -0.71 5.35 -11.98
CA VAL A 160 -1.66 5.43 -13.09
C VAL A 160 -3.11 5.45 -12.60
N LEU A 161 -3.46 4.66 -11.58
CA LEU A 161 -4.80 4.66 -10.99
C LEU A 161 -5.13 6.01 -10.34
N ASN A 162 -4.16 6.64 -9.67
CA ASN A 162 -4.30 8.01 -9.15
C ASN A 162 -4.47 9.02 -10.29
N ALA A 163 -3.74 8.88 -11.40
CA ALA A 163 -3.96 9.74 -12.58
C ALA A 163 -5.41 9.64 -13.08
N ILE A 164 -5.96 8.43 -13.16
CA ILE A 164 -7.34 8.20 -13.57
C ILE A 164 -8.32 8.87 -12.60
N LEU A 165 -8.10 8.73 -11.29
CA LEU A 165 -8.91 9.39 -10.27
C LEU A 165 -8.89 10.92 -10.46
N MET A 166 -7.71 11.51 -10.61
CA MET A 166 -7.56 12.96 -10.77
C MET A 166 -8.17 13.47 -12.10
N ILE A 167 -8.14 12.68 -13.16
CA ILE A 167 -8.83 13.01 -14.43
C ILE A 167 -10.36 12.99 -14.23
N ARG A 168 -10.88 12.00 -13.50
CA ARG A 168 -12.32 11.88 -13.21
C ARG A 168 -12.83 12.98 -12.29
N GLU A 169 -12.01 13.41 -11.35
CA GLU A 169 -12.28 14.55 -10.46
C GLU A 169 -12.05 15.91 -11.15
N GLU A 170 -11.75 15.93 -12.46
CA GLU A 170 -11.44 17.13 -13.27
C GLU A 170 -10.25 17.97 -12.73
N ALA A 171 -9.41 17.37 -11.88
CA ALA A 171 -8.27 18.02 -11.24
C ALA A 171 -7.09 18.22 -12.22
N ILE A 172 -6.92 17.29 -13.19
CA ILE A 172 -5.89 17.36 -14.23
C ILE A 172 -6.44 16.92 -15.59
N SER A 173 -5.86 17.45 -16.67
CA SER A 173 -6.16 16.99 -18.03
C SER A 173 -5.42 15.68 -18.36
N LYS A 174 -5.93 14.93 -19.34
CA LYS A 174 -5.28 13.70 -19.84
C LYS A 174 -3.84 13.97 -20.31
N GLU A 175 -3.60 15.09 -21.00
CA GLU A 175 -2.25 15.46 -21.46
C GLU A 175 -1.29 15.71 -20.31
N THR A 176 -1.75 16.39 -19.25
CA THR A 176 -0.97 16.65 -18.04
C THR A 176 -0.65 15.34 -17.32
N ALA A 177 -1.63 14.43 -17.19
CA ALA A 177 -1.42 13.11 -16.64
C ALA A 177 -0.34 12.32 -17.40
N ILE A 178 -0.37 12.32 -18.74
CA ILE A 178 0.64 11.59 -19.55
C ILE A 178 2.06 12.17 -19.33
N LYS A 179 2.18 13.50 -19.27
CA LYS A 179 3.48 14.16 -18.98
C LYS A 179 3.97 13.80 -17.58
N GLY A 180 3.10 13.86 -16.58
CA GLY A 180 3.38 13.46 -15.19
C GLY A 180 3.81 12.00 -15.10
N LEU A 181 3.05 11.07 -15.69
CA LEU A 181 3.35 9.64 -15.68
C LEU A 181 4.68 9.31 -16.39
N LYS A 182 5.00 9.98 -17.50
CA LYS A 182 6.31 9.84 -18.18
C LYS A 182 7.46 10.24 -17.27
N HIS A 183 7.29 11.31 -16.52
CA HIS A 183 8.30 11.81 -15.60
C HIS A 183 8.42 10.89 -14.37
N ALA A 184 7.28 10.50 -13.79
CA ALA A 184 7.19 9.56 -12.68
C ALA A 184 7.90 8.24 -12.98
N TYR A 185 7.62 7.66 -14.14
CA TYR A 185 8.21 6.39 -14.56
C TYR A 185 9.73 6.46 -14.80
N ARG A 186 10.26 7.62 -15.24
CA ARG A 186 11.70 7.78 -15.48
C ARG A 186 12.51 7.99 -14.22
N GLN A 187 11.92 8.65 -13.22
CA GLN A 187 12.58 8.99 -11.97
C GLN A 187 12.23 8.04 -10.82
N ASP A 188 11.34 7.08 -11.06
CA ASP A 188 10.81 6.13 -10.06
C ASP A 188 10.23 6.84 -8.82
N ILE A 189 9.36 7.81 -9.10
CA ILE A 189 8.66 8.66 -8.13
C ILE A 189 7.15 8.58 -8.33
N SER A 190 6.36 9.00 -7.34
CA SER A 190 4.90 9.06 -7.49
C SER A 190 4.45 10.07 -8.55
N LEU A 191 3.23 9.89 -9.07
CA LEU A 191 2.63 10.84 -10.02
C LEU A 191 2.56 12.25 -9.45
N GLU A 192 2.13 12.39 -8.21
CA GLU A 192 1.91 13.66 -7.55
C GLU A 192 3.23 14.41 -7.36
N GLN A 193 4.30 13.67 -7.05
CA GLN A 193 5.67 14.18 -7.05
C GLN A 193 6.07 14.71 -8.42
N ALA A 194 5.88 13.90 -9.46
CA ALA A 194 6.23 14.30 -10.82
C ALA A 194 5.44 15.52 -11.30
N LEU A 195 4.14 15.61 -10.98
CA LEU A 195 3.32 16.76 -11.35
C LEU A 195 3.73 18.04 -10.63
N PHE A 196 4.18 17.93 -9.38
CA PHE A 196 4.72 19.06 -8.64
C PHE A 196 6.05 19.54 -9.21
N GLU A 197 7.00 18.63 -9.47
CA GLU A 197 8.31 18.96 -10.04
C GLU A 197 8.16 19.64 -11.42
N LEU A 198 7.14 19.25 -12.19
CA LEU A 198 6.80 19.87 -13.47
C LEU A 198 5.98 21.18 -13.33
N GLY A 199 5.54 21.54 -12.13
CA GLY A 199 4.69 22.71 -11.87
C GLY A 199 3.30 22.63 -12.50
N LEU A 200 2.82 21.40 -12.78
CA LEU A 200 1.58 21.16 -13.52
C LEU A 200 0.36 20.97 -12.63
N PHE A 201 0.56 20.70 -11.35
CA PHE A 201 -0.53 20.48 -10.41
C PHE A 201 -0.16 20.89 -9.00
N VAL A 202 -1.13 21.53 -8.34
CA VAL A 202 -1.13 21.80 -6.92
C VAL A 202 -2.49 21.28 -6.44
N HIS A 203 -2.48 20.13 -5.76
CA HIS A 203 -3.66 19.64 -5.01
C HIS A 203 -4.17 20.73 -4.03
N PRO A 204 -5.36 20.57 -3.44
CA PRO A 204 -5.73 21.33 -2.25
C PRO A 204 -5.11 20.70 -0.99
N ASP A 205 -4.82 21.50 0.05
CA ASP A 205 -4.33 21.08 1.37
C ASP A 205 -5.39 20.28 2.18
N SER A 206 -5.96 19.24 1.59
CA SER A 206 -7.00 18.43 2.22
C SER A 206 -6.37 17.32 3.07
N LYS A 207 -6.55 17.40 4.40
CA LYS A 207 -6.17 16.36 5.38
C LYS A 207 -7.07 15.11 5.29
N THR A 208 -7.33 14.58 4.09
CA THR A 208 -8.25 13.45 3.92
C THR A 208 -7.48 12.15 3.80
N THR A 209 -7.34 11.46 4.93
CA THR A 209 -6.89 10.05 4.94
C THR A 209 -7.99 9.17 4.39
N ARG A 210 -7.69 8.35 3.38
CA ARG A 210 -8.64 7.37 2.83
C ARG A 210 -8.58 6.07 3.63
N ILE A 211 -9.67 5.31 3.64
CA ILE A 211 -9.72 4.03 4.35
C ILE A 211 -8.66 3.04 3.85
N GLY A 212 -8.44 2.94 2.54
CA GLY A 212 -7.38 2.10 1.98
C GLY A 212 -5.99 2.49 2.48
N GLU A 213 -5.70 3.80 2.57
CA GLU A 213 -4.44 4.30 3.11
C GLU A 213 -4.28 3.96 4.59
N LEU A 214 -5.34 4.11 5.39
CA LEU A 214 -5.31 3.75 6.80
C LEU A 214 -5.01 2.26 7.01
N PHE A 215 -5.58 1.37 6.18
CA PHE A 215 -5.30 -0.06 6.24
C PHE A 215 -3.86 -0.40 5.85
N VAL A 216 -3.30 0.28 4.86
CA VAL A 216 -1.88 0.11 4.50
C VAL A 216 -0.97 0.65 5.60
N MET A 217 -1.28 1.80 6.20
CA MET A 217 -0.53 2.34 7.35
C MET A 217 -0.59 1.43 8.57
N ALA A 218 -1.71 0.73 8.78
CA ALA A 218 -1.89 -0.22 9.87
C ALA A 218 -1.23 -1.58 9.60
N ASP A 219 -0.56 -1.76 8.45
CA ASP A 219 0.04 -3.01 7.99
C ASP A 219 -0.97 -4.17 7.87
N LEU A 220 -2.22 -3.83 7.59
CA LEU A 220 -3.32 -4.79 7.36
C LEU A 220 -3.52 -5.08 5.87
N MET A 221 -2.88 -4.30 5.00
CA MET A 221 -3.00 -4.38 3.55
C MET A 221 -1.68 -3.97 2.89
N SER A 222 -1.26 -4.70 1.87
CA SER A 222 -0.11 -4.33 1.05
C SER A 222 -0.48 -3.28 -0.01
N LYS A 223 0.51 -2.54 -0.51
CA LYS A 223 0.32 -1.59 -1.63
C LYS A 223 -0.22 -2.26 -2.90
N ALA A 224 0.20 -3.51 -3.17
CA ALA A 224 -0.32 -4.30 -4.28
C ALA A 224 -1.83 -4.57 -4.12
N ALA A 225 -2.27 -4.92 -2.90
CA ALA A 225 -3.69 -5.09 -2.61
C ALA A 225 -4.47 -3.77 -2.66
N LEU A 226 -3.87 -2.65 -2.23
CA LEU A 226 -4.45 -1.32 -2.39
C LEU A 226 -4.69 -0.99 -3.88
N ALA A 227 -3.69 -1.24 -4.74
CA ALA A 227 -3.79 -1.01 -6.18
C ALA A 227 -4.91 -1.84 -6.82
N GLU A 228 -4.98 -3.12 -6.47
CA GLU A 228 -6.04 -4.02 -6.91
C GLU A 228 -7.43 -3.52 -6.46
N CYS A 229 -7.58 -3.09 -5.21
CA CYS A 229 -8.84 -2.55 -4.70
C CYS A 229 -9.25 -1.25 -5.40
N LEU A 230 -8.30 -0.34 -5.65
CA LEU A 230 -8.55 0.91 -6.39
C LEU A 230 -8.94 0.63 -7.85
N GLU A 231 -8.33 -0.36 -8.49
CA GLU A 231 -8.70 -0.76 -9.85
C GLU A 231 -10.15 -1.27 -9.88
N ILE A 232 -10.56 -2.07 -8.90
CA ILE A 232 -11.95 -2.54 -8.79
C ILE A 232 -12.91 -1.37 -8.51
N GLU A 233 -12.56 -0.45 -7.63
CA GLU A 233 -13.37 0.75 -7.33
C GLU A 233 -13.61 1.57 -8.60
N LEU A 234 -12.54 1.82 -9.36
CA LEU A 234 -12.58 2.63 -10.57
C LEU A 234 -13.37 1.99 -11.70
N PHE A 235 -13.24 0.68 -11.92
CA PHE A 235 -13.81 0.01 -13.10
C PHE A 235 -15.10 -0.76 -12.82
N LYS A 236 -15.40 -1.11 -11.57
CA LYS A 236 -16.65 -1.76 -11.17
C LYS A 236 -17.59 -0.85 -10.36
N GLU A 237 -17.18 0.40 -10.11
CA GLU A 237 -17.99 1.44 -9.41
C GLU A 237 -18.54 0.96 -8.06
N LYS A 238 -17.73 0.18 -7.34
CA LYS A 238 -18.08 -0.32 -6.01
C LYS A 238 -17.49 0.57 -4.93
N GLN A 239 -18.18 0.69 -3.80
CA GLN A 239 -17.64 1.36 -2.62
C GLN A 239 -16.38 0.65 -2.11
N PHE A 240 -15.30 1.39 -1.86
CA PHE A 240 -14.02 0.81 -1.42
C PHE A 240 -14.17 -0.13 -0.21
N GLY A 241 -14.94 0.26 0.81
CA GLY A 241 -15.19 -0.59 1.98
C GLY A 241 -15.86 -1.93 1.66
N GLN A 242 -16.78 -1.96 0.69
CA GLN A 242 -17.40 -3.20 0.23
C GLN A 242 -16.39 -4.10 -0.49
N ILE A 243 -15.46 -3.52 -1.26
CA ILE A 243 -14.38 -4.26 -1.93
C ILE A 243 -13.48 -4.94 -0.89
N LEU A 244 -13.17 -4.26 0.22
CA LEU A 244 -12.38 -4.85 1.32
C LEU A 244 -13.03 -6.09 1.91
N LEU A 245 -14.35 -6.03 2.16
CA LEU A 245 -15.12 -7.18 2.67
C LEU A 245 -15.15 -8.33 1.65
N GLU A 246 -15.44 -8.02 0.38
CA GLU A 246 -15.51 -9.03 -0.69
C GLU A 246 -14.17 -9.74 -0.93
N ARG A 247 -13.05 -9.03 -0.74
CA ARG A 247 -11.70 -9.58 -0.86
C ARG A 247 -11.21 -10.25 0.44
N GLY A 248 -11.99 -10.19 1.52
CA GLY A 248 -11.58 -10.68 2.84
C GLY A 248 -10.37 -9.92 3.40
N LEU A 249 -10.12 -8.69 2.95
CA LEU A 249 -9.05 -7.83 3.48
C LEU A 249 -9.45 -7.17 4.79
N ALA A 250 -10.75 -7.07 5.05
CA ALA A 250 -11.30 -6.57 6.30
C ALA A 250 -12.56 -7.37 6.68
N THR A 251 -12.87 -7.42 7.97
CA THR A 251 -14.20 -7.82 8.46
C THR A 251 -15.11 -6.60 8.63
N THR A 252 -16.42 -6.81 8.77
CA THR A 252 -17.40 -5.74 9.00
C THR A 252 -17.08 -4.93 10.26
N GLU A 253 -16.62 -5.60 11.32
CA GLU A 253 -16.24 -4.96 12.58
C GLU A 253 -15.01 -4.07 12.38
N GLN A 254 -13.97 -4.58 11.72
CA GLN A 254 -12.75 -3.84 11.42
C GLN A 254 -13.02 -2.62 10.54
N LEU A 255 -13.93 -2.76 9.57
CA LEU A 255 -14.35 -1.64 8.72
C LEU A 255 -15.04 -0.55 9.54
N HIS A 256 -15.92 -0.91 10.47
CA HIS A 256 -16.58 0.03 11.37
C HIS A 256 -15.59 0.74 12.30
N CYS A 257 -14.58 0.00 12.81
CA CYS A 257 -13.49 0.57 13.60
C CYS A 257 -12.70 1.61 12.79
N ALA A 258 -12.30 1.25 11.56
CA ALA A 258 -11.56 2.14 10.68
C ALA A 258 -12.34 3.41 10.33
N VAL A 259 -13.64 3.32 10.04
CA VAL A 259 -14.50 4.50 9.79
C VAL A 259 -14.57 5.40 11.03
N SER A 260 -14.69 4.81 12.22
CA SER A 260 -14.70 5.56 13.47
C SER A 260 -13.39 6.33 13.68
N LEU A 261 -12.24 5.69 13.43
CA LEU A 261 -10.92 6.32 13.49
C LEU A 261 -10.74 7.43 12.45
N LEU A 262 -11.23 7.24 11.23
CA LEU A 262 -11.23 8.28 10.18
C LEU A 262 -12.06 9.50 10.59
N SER A 263 -13.18 9.30 11.28
CA SER A 263 -13.98 10.40 11.81
C SER A 263 -13.22 11.19 12.88
N SER A 264 -12.48 10.51 13.77
CA SER A 264 -11.61 11.15 14.76
C SER A 264 -10.44 11.91 14.13
N ILE A 265 -9.86 11.40 13.03
CA ILE A 265 -8.86 12.14 12.23
C ILE A 265 -9.48 13.41 11.63
N SER A 266 -10.69 13.29 11.07
CA SER A 266 -11.40 14.42 10.44
C SER A 266 -11.76 15.51 11.45
N ASN A 267 -12.00 15.13 12.70
CA ASN A 267 -12.26 16.04 13.82
C ASN A 267 -10.97 16.58 14.49
N GLU A 268 -9.80 16.27 13.94
CA GLU A 268 -8.47 16.66 14.46
C GLU A 268 -8.18 16.17 15.90
N GLU A 269 -8.87 15.12 16.36
CA GLU A 269 -8.62 14.53 17.67
C GLU A 269 -7.44 13.56 17.68
N LEU A 270 -7.10 13.01 16.51
CA LEU A 270 -6.08 11.99 16.32
C LEU A 270 -5.29 12.28 15.05
N LEU A 271 -3.99 11.98 15.12
CA LEU A 271 -3.13 11.99 13.95
C LEU A 271 -3.29 10.68 13.15
N PRO A 272 -3.20 10.71 11.80
CA PRO A 272 -3.31 9.51 10.97
C PRO A 272 -2.41 8.34 11.40
N TYR A 273 -1.15 8.59 11.79
CA TYR A 273 -0.27 7.52 12.26
C TYR A 273 -0.75 6.87 13.57
N GLN A 274 -1.36 7.65 14.47
CA GLN A 274 -1.90 7.15 15.73
C GLN A 274 -3.13 6.28 15.47
N ALA A 275 -4.00 6.72 14.56
CA ALA A 275 -5.14 5.94 14.12
C ALA A 275 -4.73 4.61 13.48
N ALA A 276 -3.65 4.60 12.69
CA ALA A 276 -3.12 3.37 12.10
C ALA A 276 -2.63 2.38 13.17
N VAL A 277 -1.90 2.86 14.17
CA VAL A 277 -1.47 2.03 15.32
C VAL A 277 -2.67 1.49 16.08
N ALA A 278 -3.65 2.34 16.40
CA ALA A 278 -4.88 1.91 17.08
C ALA A 278 -5.63 0.84 16.28
N LEU A 279 -5.75 1.01 14.96
CA LEU A 279 -6.40 0.02 14.10
C LEU A 279 -5.66 -1.32 14.11
N ARG A 280 -4.33 -1.28 14.04
CA ARG A 280 -3.50 -2.49 14.11
C ARG A 280 -3.67 -3.23 15.44
N GLU A 281 -3.65 -2.52 16.56
CA GLU A 281 -3.82 -3.11 17.89
C GLU A 281 -5.21 -3.72 18.09
N VAL A 282 -6.25 -3.06 17.61
CA VAL A 282 -7.63 -3.58 17.69
C VAL A 282 -7.75 -4.87 16.88
N VAL A 283 -7.08 -4.96 15.72
CA VAL A 283 -7.16 -6.11 14.83
C VAL A 283 -6.29 -7.29 15.28
N GLN A 284 -5.09 -7.01 15.81
CA GLN A 284 -4.13 -8.06 16.17
C GLN A 284 -4.28 -8.52 17.63
N GLU A 285 -4.64 -7.62 18.54
CA GLU A 285 -4.65 -7.88 19.98
C GLU A 285 -6.07 -7.93 20.61
N ASP A 286 -7.13 -7.85 19.78
CA ASP A 286 -8.54 -7.79 20.23
C ASP A 286 -8.79 -6.71 21.31
N LYS A 287 -8.01 -5.63 21.28
CA LYS A 287 -8.14 -4.52 22.22
C LYS A 287 -9.37 -3.67 21.91
N ASN A 288 -9.96 -3.11 22.97
CA ASN A 288 -11.04 -2.14 22.82
C ASN A 288 -10.49 -0.82 22.26
N ILE A 289 -11.07 -0.35 21.15
CA ILE A 289 -10.71 0.91 20.47
C ILE A 289 -10.60 2.06 21.47
N TYR A 290 -11.57 2.22 22.38
CA TYR A 290 -11.59 3.35 23.32
C TYR A 290 -10.42 3.35 24.30
N ALA A 291 -9.91 2.17 24.66
CA ALA A 291 -8.73 2.05 25.52
C ALA A 291 -7.46 2.46 24.77
N CYS A 292 -7.25 1.94 23.55
CA CYS A 292 -6.13 2.32 22.68
C CYS A 292 -6.11 3.84 22.42
N LEU A 293 -7.29 4.44 22.18
CA LEU A 293 -7.40 5.87 21.96
C LEU A 293 -7.02 6.71 23.19
N ALA A 294 -7.33 6.25 24.40
CA ALA A 294 -6.98 6.94 25.62
C ALA A 294 -5.45 6.95 25.85
N GLU A 295 -4.78 5.83 25.59
CA GLU A 295 -3.33 5.69 25.71
C GLU A 295 -2.58 6.57 24.70
N LEU A 296 -3.07 6.62 23.45
CA LEU A 296 -2.47 7.42 22.39
C LEU A 296 -2.68 8.93 22.60
N LYS A 297 -3.84 9.34 23.11
CA LYS A 297 -4.11 10.76 23.45
C LYS A 297 -3.21 11.28 24.58
N ALA A 298 -2.75 10.42 25.48
CA ALA A 298 -1.82 10.80 26.56
C ALA A 298 -0.38 11.03 26.07
N SER A 299 -0.02 10.49 24.90
CA SER A 299 1.33 10.46 24.36
C SER A 299 1.55 11.52 23.26
N GLN A 300 1.04 12.74 23.45
CA GLN A 300 1.22 13.82 22.45
C GLN A 300 2.70 14.21 22.32
N GLU A 301 3.36 13.75 21.24
CA GLU A 301 4.66 14.26 20.83
C GLU A 301 4.50 15.68 20.26
N ASN A 302 5.38 16.60 20.68
CA ASN A 302 5.48 17.93 20.10
C ASN A 302 5.85 17.84 18.61
N SER A 303 4.91 18.18 17.74
CA SER A 303 5.02 18.15 16.28
C SER A 303 5.73 19.39 15.72
N ASP A 304 6.90 19.74 16.26
CA ASP A 304 7.71 20.79 15.64
C ASP A 304 8.20 20.28 14.29
N SER A 305 7.66 20.87 13.22
CA SER A 305 7.81 20.42 11.83
C SER A 305 8.72 21.34 11.02
N ARG A 306 9.59 22.11 11.68
CA ARG A 306 10.50 23.03 10.99
C ARG A 306 11.51 22.22 10.17
N LEU A 307 11.57 22.52 8.87
CA LEU A 307 12.50 21.86 7.94
C LEU A 307 13.94 21.91 8.46
N GLY A 308 14.35 23.06 9.01
CA GLY A 308 15.70 23.23 9.54
C GLY A 308 16.03 22.26 10.68
N ASP A 309 15.12 22.08 11.63
CA ASP A 309 15.34 21.18 12.76
C ASP A 309 15.38 19.71 12.30
N LEU A 310 14.53 19.32 11.34
CA LEU A 310 14.55 17.99 10.74
C LEU A 310 15.86 17.69 10.00
N LEU A 311 16.43 18.68 9.31
CA LEU A 311 17.71 18.55 8.61
C LEU A 311 18.90 18.46 9.58
N VAL A 312 18.81 19.10 10.76
CA VAL A 312 19.84 18.98 11.80
C VAL A 312 19.75 17.64 12.51
N ASP A 313 18.55 17.23 12.92
CA ASP A 313 18.32 16.00 13.67
C ASP A 313 18.68 14.75 12.86
N SER A 314 18.53 14.80 11.54
CA SER A 314 18.95 13.75 10.61
C SER A 314 20.45 13.72 10.31
N GLY A 315 21.20 14.73 10.77
CA GLY A 315 22.63 14.88 10.52
C GLY A 315 22.98 15.39 9.12
N MET A 316 22.00 15.87 8.34
CA MET A 316 22.23 16.38 6.99
C MET A 316 22.81 17.80 6.96
N CYS A 317 22.44 18.63 7.93
CA CYS A 317 22.94 20.00 8.07
C CYS A 317 23.49 20.23 9.47
N GLN A 318 24.61 20.96 9.56
CA GLN A 318 25.05 21.51 10.84
C GLN A 318 24.21 22.74 11.19
N LYS A 319 23.97 22.95 12.49
CA LYS A 319 23.18 24.06 13.01
C LYS A 319 23.69 25.42 12.51
N ASP A 320 25.00 25.59 12.40
CA ASP A 320 25.67 26.80 11.91
C ASP A 320 25.31 27.14 10.45
N ASN A 321 25.10 26.11 9.61
CA ASN A 321 24.70 26.29 8.21
C ASN A 321 23.25 26.78 8.09
N ILE A 322 22.41 26.46 9.07
CA ILE A 322 21.01 26.90 9.11
C ILE A 322 20.91 28.28 9.76
N GLU A 323 21.69 28.57 10.79
CA GLU A 323 21.75 29.89 11.42
C GLU A 323 22.30 30.97 10.47
N SER A 324 23.32 30.64 9.66
CA SER A 324 23.80 31.52 8.58
C SER A 324 22.74 31.73 7.48
N ALA A 325 21.88 30.75 7.22
CA ALA A 325 20.73 30.89 6.32
C ALA A 325 19.61 31.78 6.92
N LEU A 326 19.36 31.67 8.23
CA LEU A 326 18.30 32.37 8.97
C LEU A 326 18.65 33.83 9.29
N SER A 327 19.93 34.15 9.50
CA SER A 327 20.41 35.50 9.82
C SER A 327 20.12 36.54 8.72
N ASN A 328 19.83 36.11 7.49
CA ASN A 328 19.58 36.98 6.33
C ASN A 328 18.09 37.24 5.99
N GLN A 329 17.24 37.33 7.01
CA GLN A 329 15.80 37.70 6.97
C GLN A 329 14.77 36.64 6.53
N SER A 330 13.88 36.35 7.49
CA SER A 330 12.50 35.79 7.44
C SER A 330 12.32 34.27 7.64
N ASN A 331 11.40 33.94 8.57
CA ASN A 331 10.90 32.63 9.05
C ASN A 331 10.29 31.65 8.01
N SER A 332 10.51 31.81 6.71
CA SER A 332 9.86 30.94 5.70
C SER A 332 10.75 29.77 5.29
N ALA A 333 10.22 28.54 5.29
CA ALA A 333 10.96 27.34 4.89
C ALA A 333 11.41 27.41 3.41
N VAL A 334 10.73 28.20 2.59
CA VAL A 334 11.07 28.46 1.18
C VAL A 334 12.42 29.15 1.02
N LYS A 335 12.70 30.13 1.88
CA LYS A 335 13.99 30.84 1.87
C LYS A 335 15.11 29.94 2.38
N VAL A 336 14.85 29.12 3.39
CA VAL A 336 15.81 28.14 3.90
C VAL A 336 16.15 27.11 2.82
N GLY A 337 15.15 26.52 2.16
CA GLY A 337 15.36 25.56 1.07
C GLY A 337 16.14 26.15 -0.11
N SER A 338 15.73 27.34 -0.60
CA SER A 338 16.43 28.00 -1.72
C SER A 338 17.87 28.43 -1.39
N LEU A 339 18.17 28.75 -0.13
CA LEU A 339 19.52 29.09 0.30
C LEU A 339 20.40 27.85 0.47
N LEU A 340 19.85 26.74 0.97
CA LEU A 340 20.53 25.44 1.07
C LEU A 340 20.86 24.84 -0.31
N LEU A 341 20.03 25.09 -1.33
CA LEU A 341 20.35 24.76 -2.72
C LEU A 341 21.51 25.60 -3.24
N LYS A 342 21.49 26.93 -2.99
CA LYS A 342 22.56 27.84 -3.43
C LYS A 342 23.90 27.55 -2.77
N SER A 343 23.90 27.10 -1.53
CA SER A 343 25.12 26.71 -0.81
C SER A 343 25.64 25.32 -1.19
N LYS A 344 24.95 24.59 -2.09
CA LYS A 344 25.27 23.22 -2.53
C LYS A 344 25.30 22.19 -1.39
N ILE A 345 24.66 22.48 -0.27
CA ILE A 345 24.57 21.55 0.88
C ILE A 345 23.52 20.46 0.58
N LEU A 346 22.45 20.82 -0.13
CA LEU A 346 21.39 19.90 -0.55
C LEU A 346 21.25 19.89 -2.08
N SER A 347 20.93 18.72 -2.64
CA SER A 347 20.46 18.60 -4.02
C SER A 347 18.96 18.92 -4.11
N GLU A 348 18.49 19.28 -5.30
CA GLU A 348 17.08 19.55 -5.57
C GLU A 348 16.19 18.32 -5.28
N ALA A 349 16.64 17.14 -5.71
CA ALA A 349 15.98 15.87 -5.41
C ALA A 349 15.86 15.61 -3.89
N MET A 350 16.92 15.89 -3.12
CA MET A 350 16.92 15.68 -1.68
C MET A 350 16.02 16.69 -0.95
N LEU A 351 15.98 17.93 -1.43
CA LEU A 351 15.08 18.94 -0.89
C LEU A 351 13.60 18.53 -1.07
N TYR A 352 13.23 17.97 -2.21
CA TYR A 352 11.87 17.44 -2.42
C TYR A 352 11.53 16.31 -1.44
N LYS A 353 12.46 15.36 -1.22
CA LYS A 353 12.28 14.30 -0.22
C LYS A 353 12.07 14.87 1.19
N ALA A 354 12.87 15.87 1.56
CA ALA A 354 12.79 16.53 2.87
C ALA A 354 11.47 17.30 3.08
N LEU A 355 11.03 18.06 2.07
CA LEU A 355 9.76 18.80 2.10
C LEU A 355 8.56 17.85 2.20
N ARG A 356 8.63 16.71 1.51
CA ARG A 356 7.58 15.68 1.59
C ARG A 356 7.50 15.07 2.98
N LEU A 357 8.62 14.69 3.58
CA LEU A 357 8.65 14.17 4.95
C LEU A 357 8.22 15.21 5.98
N GLN A 358 8.61 16.48 5.79
CA GLN A 358 8.15 17.59 6.62
C GLN A 358 6.62 17.72 6.57
N THR A 359 6.04 17.64 5.38
CA THR A 359 4.58 17.75 5.22
C THR A 359 3.88 16.53 5.80
N ALA A 360 4.42 15.32 5.59
CA ALA A 360 3.89 14.09 6.20
C ALA A 360 3.90 14.15 7.73
N LEU A 361 4.94 14.75 8.33
CA LEU A 361 5.02 14.97 9.78
C LEU A 361 4.01 16.02 10.25
N ARG A 362 3.90 17.15 9.53
CA ARG A 362 2.94 18.22 9.87
C ARG A 362 1.49 17.73 9.78
N LEU A 363 1.19 16.87 8.80
CA LEU A 363 -0.12 16.27 8.62
C LEU A 363 -0.37 15.05 9.52
N GLY A 364 0.65 14.61 10.29
CA GLY A 364 0.52 13.52 11.25
C GLY A 364 0.48 12.12 10.63
N TYR A 365 1.06 11.92 9.45
CA TYR A 365 1.21 10.61 8.83
C TYR A 365 2.46 9.86 9.29
N VAL A 366 3.46 10.57 9.80
CA VAL A 366 4.73 10.01 10.28
C VAL A 366 5.12 10.69 11.60
N SER A 367 5.63 9.92 12.56
CA SER A 367 6.21 10.46 13.80
C SER A 367 7.56 11.13 13.55
N ARG A 368 8.01 12.01 14.44
CA ARG A 368 9.31 12.71 14.27
C ARG A 368 10.47 11.75 14.19
N THR A 369 10.49 10.75 15.08
CA THR A 369 11.53 9.71 15.12
C THR A 369 11.62 8.95 13.80
N ASN A 370 10.48 8.57 13.24
CA ASN A 370 10.42 7.86 11.96
C ASN A 370 10.81 8.76 10.78
N ALA A 371 10.39 10.03 10.79
CA ALA A 371 10.74 10.98 9.74
C ALA A 371 12.25 11.25 9.70
N VAL A 372 12.90 11.44 10.87
CA VAL A 372 14.35 11.64 10.97
C VAL A 372 15.12 10.40 10.49
N LYS A 373 14.66 9.20 10.86
CA LYS A 373 15.24 7.93 10.40
C LYS A 373 15.15 7.79 8.88
N LEU A 374 13.96 7.99 8.30
CA LEU A 374 13.75 7.91 6.86
C LEU A 374 14.59 8.92 6.08
N LEU A 375 14.71 10.15 6.59
CA LEU A 375 15.49 11.20 5.95
C LEU A 375 16.99 10.87 5.95
N LYS A 376 17.50 10.26 7.04
CA LYS A 376 18.87 9.76 7.12
C LYS A 376 19.12 8.62 6.13
N GLU A 377 18.21 7.65 6.05
CA GLU A 377 18.32 6.53 5.11
C GLU A 377 18.26 7.00 3.64
N CYS A 378 17.41 8.00 3.34
CA CYS A 378 17.36 8.65 2.02
C CYS A 378 18.71 9.26 1.65
N PHE A 379 19.42 9.84 2.61
CA PHE A 379 20.70 10.49 2.38
C PHE A 379 21.82 9.46 2.15
N GLU A 380 21.84 8.38 2.92
CA GLU A 380 22.89 7.35 2.82
C GLU A 380 22.75 6.50 1.54
N SER A 381 21.52 6.25 1.09
CA SER A 381 21.24 5.33 -0.03
C SER A 381 20.90 6.02 -1.36
N ASP A 382 20.72 7.35 -1.36
CA ASP A 382 20.18 8.18 -2.47
C ASP A 382 18.90 7.61 -3.14
N SER A 383 18.17 6.74 -2.46
CA SER A 383 17.01 6.02 -2.98
C SER A 383 15.73 6.85 -2.87
N SER A 384 14.69 6.51 -3.66
CA SER A 384 13.38 7.19 -3.61
C SER A 384 12.66 6.89 -2.29
N LEU A 385 11.78 7.80 -1.85
CA LEU A 385 10.96 7.58 -0.64
C LEU A 385 10.04 6.36 -0.83
N GLU A 386 9.58 6.14 -2.05
CA GLU A 386 8.80 4.98 -2.48
C GLU A 386 9.54 3.67 -2.16
N SER A 387 10.79 3.53 -2.63
CA SER A 387 11.59 2.33 -2.38
C SER A 387 11.89 2.11 -0.90
N LEU A 388 12.14 3.18 -0.13
CA LEU A 388 12.39 3.07 1.31
C LEU A 388 11.13 2.73 2.09
N SER A 389 9.95 3.16 1.63
CA SER A 389 8.67 2.78 2.22
C SER A 389 8.25 1.34 1.92
N GLU A 390 8.94 0.63 1.02
CA GLU A 390 8.77 -0.83 0.87
C GLU A 390 9.61 -1.60 1.89
N HIS A 391 10.79 -1.08 2.25
CA HIS A 391 11.70 -1.72 3.21
C HIS A 391 11.44 -1.35 4.67
N SER A 392 10.89 -0.16 4.90
CA SER A 392 10.40 0.29 6.19
C SER A 392 8.89 0.04 6.27
N SER A 393 8.37 -0.44 7.40
CA SER A 393 6.93 -0.63 7.64
C SER A 393 6.16 0.70 7.77
N ILE A 394 6.60 1.75 7.06
CA ILE A 394 6.07 3.11 7.13
C ILE A 394 5.49 3.45 5.76
N TYR A 395 4.17 3.57 5.69
CA TYR A 395 3.48 4.03 4.50
C TYR A 395 3.28 5.54 4.51
N ILE A 396 3.70 6.21 3.44
CA ILE A 396 3.44 7.64 3.22
C ILE A 396 2.53 7.78 1.99
N PRO A 397 1.27 8.22 2.16
CA PRO A 397 0.39 8.48 1.03
C PRO A 397 1.02 9.36 -0.05
N SER A 398 0.89 8.92 -1.30
CA SER A 398 1.40 9.63 -2.49
C SER A 398 0.67 10.95 -2.75
N ARG A 399 -0.62 11.05 -2.34
CA ARG A 399 -1.50 12.20 -2.58
C ARG A 399 -1.19 13.45 -1.77
N MET A 400 -0.19 13.40 -0.88
CA MET A 400 0.11 14.55 -0.04
C MET A 400 0.74 15.67 -0.83
N GLN A 401 0.18 16.86 -0.67
CA GLN A 401 0.80 18.09 -1.12
C GLN A 401 2.07 18.40 -0.38
N TRP A 402 2.95 19.07 -1.10
CA TRP A 402 4.18 19.61 -0.58
C TRP A 402 4.02 21.11 -0.56
N THR A 403 3.95 21.67 0.63
CA THR A 403 3.84 23.11 0.74
C THR A 403 5.23 23.70 0.90
N TRP A 404 5.61 24.57 -0.02
CA TRP A 404 6.56 25.64 0.21
C TRP A 404 5.93 26.65 1.20
N VAL A 405 5.77 26.32 2.49
CA VAL A 405 5.34 27.31 3.49
C VAL A 405 6.56 27.87 4.22
#